data_AF-A0A2P6TRQ6-F1
#
_entry.id   AF-A0A2P6TRQ6-F1
#
_cell.length_a   1.000
_cell.length_b   1.000
_cell.length_c   1.000
_cell.angle_alpha   90.00
_cell.angle_beta   90.00
_cell.angle_gamma   90.00
#
_symmetry.space_group_name_H-M   'P 1'
#
loop_
_entity.id
_entity.type
_entity.pdbx_description
1 polymer ?
#
loop_
_entity_poly.entity_id
_entity_poly.type
_entity_poly.pdbx_seq_one_letter_code
_entity_poly.pdbx_strand_id
1 'polypeptide(L)'
;MKPALLLLLAAAVPLAVTAQGPTNYKAELNASNEVPPANSPTTGMFNMQCTMDTCTWTLDVMDVDQMTMAHIHQGGPDANGPVIVWLVPEEKTAPEAKALPMLDQPVSGTQQFKGEFKSEAIGGPAAGRTISDLESAFADGSLQAYVNVHTTANPAGVIRGQLMMM
;
A
#
# COMPACT_ATOMS: atom_id res chain seq x y z
N MET A 1 1.01 10.36 73.43
CA MET A 1 0.37 10.57 72.11
C MET A 1 1.32 10.02 71.06
N LYS A 2 0.96 8.96 70.32
CA LYS A 2 1.82 8.36 69.27
C LYS A 2 1.46 9.00 67.92
N PRO A 3 2.43 9.40 67.09
CA PRO A 3 2.13 9.97 65.78
C PRO A 3 1.69 8.85 64.83
N ALA A 4 0.54 9.02 64.18
CA ALA A 4 0.08 8.13 63.12
C ALA A 4 0.83 8.47 61.83
N LEU A 5 1.59 7.51 61.31
CA LEU A 5 2.28 7.61 60.03
C LEU A 5 1.24 7.41 58.91
N LEU A 6 0.94 8.48 58.18
CA LEU A 6 0.03 8.45 57.04
C LEU A 6 0.78 7.87 55.83
N LEU A 7 0.49 6.61 55.50
CA LEU A 7 1.04 5.93 54.32
C LEU A 7 0.21 6.35 53.10
N LEU A 8 0.73 7.23 52.26
CA LEU A 8 0.16 7.50 50.93
C LEU A 8 0.50 6.33 50.00
N LEU A 9 -0.47 5.46 49.71
CA LEU A 9 -0.39 4.54 48.58
C LEU A 9 -0.56 5.34 47.29
N ALA A 10 0.52 5.55 46.54
CA ALA A 10 0.43 5.96 45.14
C ALA A 10 -0.07 4.76 44.32
N ALA A 11 -1.33 4.81 43.87
CA ALA A 11 -1.86 3.84 42.92
C ALA A 11 -1.19 4.06 41.56
N ALA A 12 -0.31 3.15 41.14
CA ALA A 12 0.18 3.11 39.77
C ALA A 12 -0.98 2.71 38.86
N VAL A 13 -1.48 3.65 38.05
CA VAL A 13 -2.44 3.35 36.98
C VAL A 13 -1.63 2.74 35.83
N PRO A 14 -1.84 1.47 35.47
CA PRO A 14 -1.20 0.92 34.28
C PRO A 14 -1.74 1.65 33.05
N LEU A 15 -0.84 2.25 32.27
CA LEU A 15 -1.14 2.70 30.92
C LEU A 15 -1.52 1.46 30.10
N ALA A 16 -2.81 1.31 29.81
CA ALA A 16 -3.26 0.33 28.84
C ALA A 16 -2.78 0.81 27.46
N VAL A 17 -1.68 0.24 26.97
CA VAL A 17 -1.31 0.34 25.56
C VAL A 17 -2.37 -0.46 24.80
N THR A 18 -3.30 0.23 24.16
CA THR A 18 -4.22 -0.42 23.22
C THR A 18 -3.40 -0.86 22.02
N ALA A 19 -3.28 -2.17 21.79
CA ALA A 19 -2.78 -2.66 20.52
C ALA A 19 -3.74 -2.14 19.43
N GLN A 20 -3.24 -1.28 18.54
CA GLN A 20 -4.00 -0.84 17.38
C GLN A 20 -4.32 -2.09 16.55
N GLY A 21 -5.61 -2.34 16.32
CA GLY A 21 -6.04 -3.42 15.43
C GLY A 21 -5.56 -3.15 14.00
N PRO A 22 -5.58 -4.17 13.12
CA PRO A 22 -5.14 -3.98 11.76
C PRO A 22 -5.98 -2.92 11.03
N THR A 23 -5.32 -2.07 10.25
CA THR A 23 -5.96 -1.05 9.41
C THR A 23 -6.22 -1.60 8.02
N ASN A 24 -7.41 -1.39 7.49
CA ASN A 24 -7.77 -1.83 6.14
C ASN A 24 -7.74 -0.66 5.17
N TYR A 25 -7.29 -0.93 3.95
CA TYR A 25 -7.24 0.01 2.84
C TYR A 25 -7.81 -0.64 1.59
N LYS A 26 -8.40 0.17 0.72
CA LYS A 26 -8.83 -0.26 -0.61
C LYS A 26 -8.48 0.74 -1.70
N ALA A 27 -8.38 0.29 -2.93
CA ALA A 27 -8.38 1.14 -4.12
C ALA A 27 -9.21 0.50 -5.24
N GLU A 28 -10.08 1.30 -5.85
CA GLU A 28 -10.83 0.94 -7.06
C GLU A 28 -10.11 1.55 -8.27
N LEU A 29 -9.53 0.69 -9.12
CA LEU A 29 -8.66 1.11 -10.21
C LEU A 29 -9.45 1.21 -11.52
N ASN A 30 -9.35 2.35 -12.19
CA ASN A 30 -10.02 2.61 -13.47
C ASN A 30 -9.10 3.38 -14.42
N ALA A 31 -9.28 3.18 -15.73
CA ALA A 31 -8.50 3.86 -16.76
C ALA A 31 -8.76 5.38 -16.78
N SER A 32 -9.96 5.81 -16.42
CA SER A 32 -10.33 7.23 -16.31
C SER A 32 -9.59 7.97 -15.21
N ASN A 33 -9.02 7.25 -14.24
CA ASN A 33 -8.30 7.82 -13.11
C ASN A 33 -6.80 8.01 -13.41
N GLU A 34 -6.31 7.51 -14.53
CA GLU A 34 -4.95 7.77 -15.00
C GLU A 34 -4.74 9.26 -15.26
N VAL A 35 -3.49 9.71 -15.17
CA VAL A 35 -3.10 11.09 -15.45
C VAL A 35 -2.03 11.09 -16.53
N PRO A 36 -2.37 11.37 -17.81
CA PRO A 36 -3.73 11.59 -18.35
C PRO A 36 -4.56 10.29 -18.42
N PRO A 37 -5.90 10.37 -18.55
CA PRO A 37 -6.76 9.19 -18.65
C PRO A 37 -6.37 8.25 -19.80
N ALA A 38 -6.34 6.95 -19.52
CA ALA A 38 -6.14 5.91 -20.53
C ALA A 38 -7.47 5.48 -21.16
N ASN A 39 -7.41 4.91 -22.37
CA ASN A 39 -8.55 4.28 -23.02
C ASN A 39 -8.37 2.76 -22.98
N SER A 40 -8.90 2.13 -21.94
CA SER A 40 -8.82 0.68 -21.73
C SER A 40 -10.08 0.17 -21.04
N PRO A 41 -10.58 -1.04 -21.37
CA PRO A 41 -11.63 -1.69 -20.59
C PRO A 41 -11.12 -2.23 -19.25
N THR A 42 -9.80 -2.26 -19.02
CA THR A 42 -9.22 -2.81 -17.80
C THR A 42 -9.78 -2.10 -16.57
N THR A 43 -10.09 -2.89 -15.54
CA THR A 43 -10.48 -2.40 -14.21
C THR A 43 -9.73 -3.20 -13.15
N GLY A 44 -9.72 -2.71 -11.91
CA GLY A 44 -9.09 -3.45 -10.81
C GLY A 44 -9.61 -3.10 -9.43
N MET A 45 -9.35 -4.00 -8.49
CA MET A 45 -9.64 -3.84 -7.08
C MET A 45 -8.41 -4.23 -6.27
N PHE A 46 -7.97 -3.33 -5.42
CA PHE A 46 -6.89 -3.59 -4.48
C PHE A 46 -7.43 -3.54 -3.06
N ASN A 47 -7.07 -4.54 -2.25
CA ASN A 47 -7.35 -4.58 -0.82
C ASN A 47 -6.04 -4.80 -0.07
N MET A 48 -5.84 -4.06 1.01
CA MET A 48 -4.65 -4.19 1.85
C MET A 48 -5.02 -4.09 3.32
N GLN A 49 -4.43 -4.96 4.13
CA GLN A 49 -4.55 -4.92 5.58
C GLN A 49 -3.15 -4.77 6.19
N CYS A 50 -2.97 -3.73 6.97
CA CYS A 50 -1.71 -3.43 7.66
C CYS A 50 -1.83 -3.67 9.15
N THR A 51 -0.78 -4.27 9.70
CA THR A 51 -0.43 -4.23 11.12
C THR A 51 0.73 -3.25 11.29
N MET A 52 1.23 -3.06 12.52
CA MET A 52 2.38 -2.17 12.77
C MET A 52 3.66 -2.55 11.97
N ASP A 53 3.81 -3.82 11.57
CA ASP A 53 5.05 -4.34 10.97
C ASP A 53 4.89 -4.84 9.52
N THR A 54 3.69 -5.28 9.15
CA THR A 54 3.44 -5.98 7.88
C THR A 54 2.12 -5.53 7.29
N CYS A 55 2.11 -5.30 5.98
CA CYS A 55 0.90 -5.18 5.17
C CYS A 55 0.75 -6.42 4.28
N THR A 56 -0.44 -7.02 4.29
CA THR A 56 -0.85 -8.08 3.37
C THR A 56 -1.84 -7.51 2.36
N TRP A 57 -1.82 -7.98 1.12
CA TRP A 57 -2.62 -7.39 0.07
C TRP A 57 -3.09 -8.39 -0.99
N THR A 58 -4.18 -8.03 -1.67
CA THR A 58 -4.66 -8.66 -2.90
C THR A 58 -4.88 -7.60 -3.97
N LEU A 59 -4.59 -7.96 -5.22
CA LEU A 59 -4.86 -7.16 -6.41
C LEU A 59 -5.59 -8.04 -7.43
N ASP A 60 -6.84 -7.68 -7.71
CA ASP A 60 -7.63 -8.25 -8.80
C ASP A 60 -7.61 -7.29 -9.98
N VAL A 61 -7.27 -7.77 -11.17
CA VAL A 61 -7.25 -7.00 -12.42
C VAL A 61 -8.11 -7.74 -13.45
N MET A 62 -9.08 -7.05 -14.03
CA MET A 62 -10.02 -7.61 -15.00
C MET A 62 -9.78 -6.99 -16.38
N ASP A 63 -9.98 -7.77 -17.44
CA ASP A 63 -9.86 -7.33 -18.83
C ASP A 63 -8.53 -6.61 -19.14
N VAL A 64 -7.41 -7.12 -18.58
CA VAL A 64 -6.08 -6.57 -18.87
C VAL A 64 -5.52 -7.17 -20.14
N ASP A 65 -4.79 -6.37 -20.91
CA ASP A 65 -4.01 -6.86 -22.04
C ASP A 65 -2.52 -6.59 -21.81
N GLN A 66 -1.72 -7.65 -21.76
CA GLN A 66 -0.26 -7.61 -21.63
C GLN A 66 0.19 -6.77 -20.43
N MET A 67 -0.33 -7.06 -19.23
CA MET A 67 0.10 -6.49 -17.96
C MET A 67 1.57 -6.79 -17.71
N THR A 68 2.35 -5.77 -17.36
CA THR A 68 3.79 -5.88 -17.10
C THR A 68 4.11 -5.72 -15.61
N MET A 69 3.46 -4.79 -14.91
CA MET A 69 3.79 -4.51 -13.51
C MET A 69 2.66 -3.81 -12.74
N ALA A 70 2.76 -3.82 -11.41
CA ALA A 70 1.90 -3.03 -10.52
C ALA A 70 2.67 -2.48 -9.32
N HIS A 71 2.29 -1.27 -8.89
CA HIS A 71 2.97 -0.52 -7.82
C HIS A 71 1.98 0.22 -6.91
N ILE A 72 2.48 0.61 -5.73
CA ILE A 72 1.93 1.72 -4.96
C ILE A 72 2.83 2.94 -5.19
N HIS A 73 2.22 4.05 -5.59
CA HIS A 73 2.86 5.35 -5.75
C HIS A 73 2.44 6.30 -4.63
N GLN A 74 3.33 7.21 -4.26
CA GLN A 74 2.96 8.40 -3.49
C GLN A 74 2.40 9.46 -4.44
N GLY A 75 1.21 9.99 -4.18
CA GLY A 75 0.59 11.08 -4.96
C GLY A 75 -0.92 11.15 -4.79
N GLY A 76 -1.48 12.34 -5.03
CA GLY A 76 -2.93 12.58 -5.02
C GLY A 76 -3.61 12.21 -6.35
N PRO A 77 -4.95 12.39 -6.46
CA PRO A 77 -5.76 11.96 -7.60
C PRO A 77 -5.40 12.63 -8.92
N ASP A 78 -4.84 13.84 -8.89
CA ASP A 78 -4.63 14.67 -10.09
C ASP A 78 -3.17 14.75 -10.55
N ALA A 79 -2.24 14.04 -9.89
CA ALA A 79 -0.83 14.07 -10.21
C ALA A 79 -0.18 12.69 -10.14
N ASN A 80 0.78 12.44 -11.04
CA ASN A 80 1.67 11.30 -10.94
C ASN A 80 2.75 11.58 -9.90
N GLY A 81 3.15 10.56 -9.16
CA GLY A 81 4.28 10.65 -8.25
C GLY A 81 5.13 9.39 -8.24
N PRO A 82 6.18 9.35 -7.42
CA PRO A 82 7.17 8.27 -7.43
C PRO A 82 6.59 6.98 -6.84
N VAL A 83 7.13 5.85 -7.31
CA VAL A 83 6.88 4.52 -6.72
C VAL A 83 7.42 4.50 -5.29
N ILE A 84 6.61 3.98 -4.37
CA ILE A 84 7.00 3.73 -2.98
C ILE A 84 6.98 2.25 -2.60
N VAL A 85 6.18 1.41 -3.28
CA VAL A 85 6.18 -0.06 -3.06
C VAL A 85 5.98 -0.78 -4.40
N TRP A 86 6.77 -1.83 -4.63
CA TRP A 86 6.56 -2.76 -5.74
C TRP A 86 5.59 -3.87 -5.33
N LEU A 87 4.57 -4.15 -6.14
CA LEU A 87 3.58 -5.20 -5.87
C LEU A 87 3.79 -6.41 -6.79
N VAL A 88 3.84 -6.15 -8.10
CA VAL A 88 3.97 -7.16 -9.15
C VAL A 88 5.07 -6.70 -10.10
N PRO A 89 6.31 -7.17 -9.98
CA PRO A 89 7.40 -6.80 -10.89
C PRO A 89 7.44 -7.70 -12.14
N GLU A 90 7.82 -7.13 -13.29
CA GLU A 90 8.30 -7.91 -14.45
C GLU A 90 9.76 -8.30 -14.23
N GLU A 91 10.19 -9.51 -14.63
CA GLU A 91 11.60 -9.89 -14.62
C GLU A 91 12.44 -8.98 -15.53
N LYS A 92 13.05 -7.95 -14.93
CA LYS A 92 14.38 -7.41 -15.22
C LYS A 92 14.79 -6.43 -14.12
N THR A 93 15.74 -6.86 -13.28
CA THR A 93 16.61 -6.03 -12.41
C THR A 93 16.18 -5.58 -11.00
N ALA A 94 15.05 -6.00 -10.44
CA ALA A 94 14.72 -5.65 -9.04
C ALA A 94 15.46 -6.56 -8.01
N PRO A 95 16.39 -6.03 -7.18
CA PRO A 95 17.18 -6.85 -6.23
C PRO A 95 16.36 -7.41 -5.05
N GLU A 96 15.15 -6.89 -4.82
CA GLU A 96 14.31 -7.15 -3.65
C GLU A 96 13.10 -8.08 -3.96
N ALA A 97 12.93 -8.49 -5.22
CA ALA A 97 11.70 -9.09 -5.73
C ALA A 97 11.49 -10.60 -5.48
N LYS A 98 12.39 -11.29 -4.77
CA LYS A 98 12.32 -12.77 -4.66
C LYS A 98 11.10 -13.33 -3.91
N ALA A 99 10.33 -12.51 -3.20
CA ALA A 99 9.11 -12.93 -2.50
C ALA A 99 7.82 -12.34 -3.09
N LEU A 100 7.93 -11.44 -4.07
CA LEU A 100 6.79 -10.84 -4.73
C LEU A 100 6.27 -11.77 -5.85
N PRO A 101 4.98 -11.69 -6.22
CA PRO A 101 4.46 -12.43 -7.37
C PRO A 101 5.04 -11.86 -8.67
N MET A 102 6.24 -12.31 -9.04
CA MET A 102 6.94 -11.88 -10.25
C MET A 102 6.23 -12.39 -11.51
N LEU A 103 6.20 -11.57 -12.55
CA LEU A 103 5.77 -11.96 -13.90
C LEU A 103 6.98 -12.38 -14.73
N ASP A 104 6.95 -13.62 -15.24
CA ASP A 104 7.94 -14.13 -16.20
C ASP A 104 7.78 -13.51 -17.59
N GLN A 105 6.55 -13.09 -17.93
CA GLN A 105 6.19 -12.41 -19.16
C GLN A 105 4.88 -11.63 -18.96
N PRO A 106 4.54 -10.71 -19.88
CA PRO A 106 3.26 -10.00 -19.81
C PRO A 106 2.06 -10.96 -19.87
N VAL A 107 1.02 -10.65 -19.08
CA VAL A 107 -0.19 -11.49 -18.96
C VAL A 107 -1.46 -10.74 -19.37
N SER A 108 -2.44 -11.44 -19.93
CA SER A 108 -3.75 -10.87 -20.34
C SER A 108 -4.92 -11.58 -19.66
N GLY A 109 -6.11 -11.01 -19.69
CA GLY A 109 -7.35 -11.55 -19.12
C GLY A 109 -7.61 -11.10 -17.69
N THR A 110 -8.23 -11.96 -16.87
CA THR A 110 -8.45 -11.71 -15.44
C THR A 110 -7.29 -12.28 -14.63
N GLN A 111 -6.65 -11.44 -13.81
CA GLN A 111 -5.49 -11.77 -13.01
C GLN A 111 -5.74 -11.48 -11.54
N GLN A 112 -5.25 -12.35 -10.66
CA GLN A 112 -5.26 -12.13 -9.22
C GLN A 112 -3.85 -12.31 -8.67
N PHE A 113 -3.38 -11.31 -7.94
CA PHE A 113 -2.12 -11.32 -7.23
C PHE A 113 -2.34 -11.13 -5.75
N LYS A 114 -1.40 -11.65 -4.96
CA LYS A 114 -1.36 -11.44 -3.51
C LYS A 114 0.09 -11.37 -3.07
N GLY A 115 0.31 -10.69 -1.96
CA GLY A 115 1.62 -10.61 -1.36
C GLY A 115 1.58 -9.96 0.01
N GLU A 116 2.77 -9.76 0.55
CA GLU A 116 2.98 -9.00 1.75
C GLU A 116 4.22 -8.12 1.59
N PHE A 117 4.28 -7.03 2.34
CA PHE A 117 5.49 -6.23 2.45
C PHE A 117 5.64 -5.70 3.87
N LYS A 118 6.89 -5.42 4.22
CA LYS A 118 7.31 -4.79 5.48
C LYS A 118 8.00 -3.46 5.17
N SER A 119 8.40 -2.75 6.22
CA SER A 119 9.04 -1.43 6.12
C SER A 119 10.26 -1.39 5.18
N GLU A 120 11.00 -2.49 5.05
CA GLU A 120 12.19 -2.58 4.20
C GLU A 120 11.87 -2.48 2.70
N ALA A 121 10.63 -2.80 2.29
CA ALA A 121 10.20 -2.69 0.90
C ALA A 121 9.70 -1.29 0.54
N ILE A 122 9.61 -0.37 1.51
CA ILE A 122 9.21 1.01 1.27
C ILE A 122 10.41 1.75 0.70
N GLY A 123 10.24 2.22 -0.54
CA GLY A 123 11.26 2.94 -1.29
C GLY A 123 10.86 4.39 -1.61
N GLY A 124 11.55 4.96 -2.58
CA GLY A 124 11.30 6.32 -3.06
C GLY A 124 11.42 7.37 -1.94
N PRO A 125 10.63 8.46 -1.98
CA PRO A 125 10.62 9.48 -0.93
C PRO A 125 10.13 8.99 0.44
N ALA A 126 9.53 7.80 0.49
CA ALA A 126 9.05 7.18 1.72
C ALA A 126 10.07 6.21 2.33
N ALA A 127 11.25 6.02 1.70
CA ALA A 127 12.25 5.08 2.16
C ALA A 127 12.68 5.31 3.61
N GLY A 128 12.79 4.22 4.37
CA GLY A 128 13.16 4.24 5.79
C GLY A 128 12.03 4.56 6.76
N ARG A 129 10.82 4.84 6.27
CA ARG A 129 9.61 4.91 7.10
C ARG A 129 9.20 3.52 7.58
N THR A 130 8.58 3.45 8.74
CA THR A 130 7.89 2.25 9.21
C THR A 130 6.49 2.14 8.58
N ILE A 131 5.86 0.97 8.65
CA ILE A 131 4.44 0.84 8.29
C ILE A 131 3.58 1.77 9.15
N SER A 132 3.86 1.89 10.45
CA SER A 132 3.13 2.80 11.35
C SER A 132 3.27 4.29 10.95
N ASP A 133 4.43 4.70 10.42
CA ASP A 133 4.61 6.06 9.87
C ASP A 133 3.75 6.30 8.63
N LEU A 134 3.59 5.29 7.76
CA LEU A 134 2.69 5.37 6.61
C LEU A 134 1.23 5.40 7.05
N GLU A 135 0.82 4.55 7.99
CA GLU A 135 -0.55 4.55 8.53
C GLU A 135 -0.92 5.91 9.14
N SER A 136 0.01 6.50 9.91
CA SER A 136 -0.17 7.83 10.47
C SER A 136 -0.29 8.91 9.39
N ALA A 137 0.56 8.85 8.37
CA ALA A 137 0.55 9.81 7.26
C ALA A 137 -0.68 9.68 6.34
N PHE A 138 -1.21 8.47 6.19
CA PHE A 138 -2.50 8.24 5.52
C PHE A 138 -3.67 8.76 6.36
N ALA A 139 -3.64 8.52 7.68
CA ALA A 139 -4.69 8.95 8.60
C ALA A 139 -4.80 10.48 8.72
N ASP A 140 -3.66 11.19 8.74
CA ASP A 140 -3.63 12.65 8.83
C ASP A 140 -3.66 13.36 7.47
N GLY A 141 -3.62 12.60 6.37
CA GLY A 141 -3.66 13.09 5.00
C GLY A 141 -2.36 13.78 4.53
N SER A 142 -1.29 13.74 5.32
CA SER A 142 0.03 14.27 4.92
C SER A 142 0.68 13.46 3.80
N LEU A 143 0.23 12.22 3.58
CA LEU A 143 0.62 11.40 2.44
C LEU A 143 -0.64 10.80 1.80
N GLN A 144 -0.75 10.97 0.47
CA GLN A 144 -1.72 10.28 -0.36
C GLN A 144 -0.99 9.27 -1.24
N ALA A 145 -1.65 8.16 -1.55
CA ALA A 145 -1.08 7.12 -2.38
C ALA A 145 -2.13 6.51 -3.32
N TYR A 146 -1.66 5.93 -4.41
CA TYR A 146 -2.50 5.20 -5.35
C TYR A 146 -1.82 3.91 -5.80
N VAL A 147 -2.65 2.94 -6.16
CA VAL A 147 -2.22 1.71 -6.81
C VAL A 147 -2.30 1.92 -8.32
N ASN A 148 -1.29 1.48 -9.05
CA ASN A 148 -1.22 1.61 -10.51
C ASN A 148 -0.81 0.28 -11.14
N VAL A 149 -1.40 -0.03 -12.29
CA VAL A 149 -1.09 -1.21 -13.12
C VAL A 149 -0.62 -0.72 -14.48
N HIS A 150 0.35 -1.41 -15.06
CA HIS A 150 0.97 -1.07 -16.34
C HIS A 150 0.80 -2.21 -17.33
N THR A 151 0.76 -1.85 -18.61
CA THR A 151 0.74 -2.80 -19.72
C THR A 151 1.82 -2.44 -20.73
N THR A 152 2.11 -3.36 -21.65
CA THR A 152 3.00 -3.08 -22.80
C THR A 152 2.51 -1.88 -23.63
N ALA A 153 1.19 -1.72 -23.79
CA ALA A 153 0.60 -0.60 -24.52
C ALA A 153 0.57 0.72 -23.71
N ASN A 154 0.49 0.63 -22.38
CA ASN A 154 0.46 1.77 -21.47
C ASN A 154 1.56 1.65 -20.40
N PRO A 155 2.84 1.86 -20.78
CA PRO A 155 3.96 1.71 -19.86
C PRO A 155 3.95 2.73 -18.71
N ALA A 156 3.30 3.87 -18.90
CA ALA A 156 3.14 4.89 -17.85
C ALA A 156 1.98 4.57 -16.86
N GLY A 157 1.12 3.60 -17.18
CA GLY A 157 -0.07 3.25 -16.41
C GLY A 157 -1.29 3.02 -17.30
N VAL A 158 -2.00 1.90 -17.10
CA VAL A 158 -3.28 1.59 -17.78
C VAL A 158 -4.48 1.89 -16.87
N ILE A 159 -4.35 1.68 -15.56
CA ILE A 159 -5.38 1.96 -14.55
C ILE A 159 -4.75 2.34 -13.21
N ARG A 160 -5.40 3.26 -12.49
CA ARG A 160 -5.03 3.59 -11.10
C ARG A 160 -6.23 3.89 -10.22
N GLY A 161 -6.01 3.83 -8.91
CA GLY A 161 -7.01 4.11 -7.89
C GLY A 161 -6.36 4.62 -6.62
N GLN A 162 -6.96 5.65 -6.00
CA GLN A 162 -6.48 6.19 -4.73
C GLN A 162 -6.69 5.17 -3.61
N LEU A 163 -5.69 5.04 -2.75
CA LEU A 163 -5.73 4.19 -1.58
C LEU A 163 -6.51 4.90 -0.48
N MET A 164 -7.63 4.31 -0.06
CA MET A 164 -8.54 4.86 0.93
C MET A 164 -8.58 3.94 2.15
N MET A 165 -8.49 4.52 3.34
CA MET A 165 -8.71 3.80 4.60
C MET A 165 -10.20 3.41 4.73
N MET A 166 -10.47 2.22 5.27
CA MET A 166 -11.80 1.62 5.43
C MET A 166 -12.26 1.55 6.88
#